data_AF-A0A7L1HRP6-F1
#
_entry.id   AF-A0A7L1HRP6-F1
#
_cell.length_a   1.000
_cell.length_b   1.000
_cell.length_c   1.000
_cell.angle_alpha   90.00
_cell.angle_beta   90.00
_cell.angle_gamma   90.00
#
_symmetry.space_group_name_H-M   'P 1'
#
loop_
_entity.id
_entity.type
_entity.pdbx_description
1 polymer ?
#
loop_
_entity_poly.entity_id
_entity_poly.type
_entity_poly.pdbx_seq_one_letter_code
_entity_poly.pdbx_strand_id
1 'polypeptide(L)'
;PCPLCGPQLQGLCSFLQLSTCPEHLLVRFCGWLLALTPDLSYNSAAILAEQLFLKRVLALAQPPSRHLMAALTSFCSKYSQPFCRVLVAAVLQEPGEGAEQTKLVCELVEECLEPDCVRLVLSQVLELPLSEKLLPVVQAVLGRQEVLPSELFDLLVLTICRQAPAFATSLNYAKLVTAMLTMYQSQVR
;
A
#
# COMPACT_ATOMS: atom_id res chain seq x y z
N PRO A 1 -22.33 -13.72 17.42
CA PRO A 1 -22.89 -12.35 17.32
C PRO A 1 -21.82 -11.37 16.81
N CYS A 2 -21.91 -10.97 15.53
CA CYS A 2 -21.04 -9.93 14.95
C CYS A 2 -21.34 -8.59 15.65
N PRO A 3 -20.40 -7.97 16.38
CA PRO A 3 -20.74 -6.81 17.21
C PRO A 3 -21.08 -5.55 16.40
N LEU A 4 -20.63 -5.44 15.15
CA LEU A 4 -20.89 -4.27 14.29
C LEU A 4 -20.95 -4.70 12.82
N CYS A 5 -22.13 -4.58 12.19
CA CYS A 5 -22.25 -4.66 10.73
C CYS A 5 -21.54 -3.46 10.09
N GLY A 6 -20.98 -3.61 8.88
CA GLY A 6 -20.20 -2.56 8.19
C GLY A 6 -20.81 -1.14 8.27
N PRO A 7 -22.11 -0.94 7.98
CA PRO A 7 -22.75 0.38 8.07
C PRO A 7 -22.75 0.97 9.49
N GLN A 8 -22.91 0.13 10.52
CA GLN A 8 -22.91 0.58 11.92
C GLN A 8 -21.51 0.99 12.36
N LEU A 9 -20.48 0.24 11.94
CA LEU A 9 -19.09 0.58 12.21
C LEU A 9 -18.70 1.91 11.53
N GLN A 10 -19.11 2.13 10.28
CA GLN A 10 -18.88 3.38 9.57
C GLN A 10 -19.57 4.57 10.27
N GLY A 11 -20.81 4.36 10.73
CA GLY A 11 -21.54 5.35 11.53
C GLY A 11 -20.83 5.69 12.84
N LEU A 12 -20.31 4.69 13.55
CA LEU A 12 -19.53 4.88 14.77
C LEU A 12 -18.22 5.64 14.50
N CYS A 13 -17.50 5.29 13.43
CA CYS A 13 -16.26 5.98 13.05
C CYS A 13 -16.50 7.46 12.76
N SER A 14 -17.62 7.77 12.10
CA SER A 14 -18.04 9.14 11.80
C SER A 14 -18.42 9.90 13.07
N PHE A 15 -19.19 9.26 13.96
CA PHE A 15 -19.56 9.83 15.26
C PHE A 15 -18.35 10.16 16.13
N LEU A 16 -17.35 9.28 16.15
CA LEU A 16 -16.08 9.48 16.86
C LEU A 16 -15.09 10.39 16.12
N GLN A 17 -15.43 10.86 14.92
CA GLN A 17 -14.59 11.72 14.09
C GLN A 17 -13.17 11.16 13.87
N LEU A 18 -13.06 9.85 13.63
CA LEU A 18 -11.76 9.16 13.53
C LEU A 18 -10.88 9.72 12.41
N SER A 19 -11.48 10.23 11.33
CA SER A 19 -10.77 10.84 10.20
C SER A 19 -10.18 12.23 10.49
N THR A 20 -10.55 12.85 11.61
CA THR A 20 -10.01 14.15 12.07
C THR A 20 -9.39 14.10 13.46
N CYS A 21 -9.40 12.95 14.14
CA CYS A 21 -8.80 12.82 15.46
C CYS A 21 -7.27 13.06 15.43
N PRO A 22 -6.67 13.56 16.53
CA PRO A 22 -5.23 13.76 16.64
C PRO A 22 -4.41 12.47 16.45
N GLU A 23 -3.29 12.55 15.73
CA GLU A 23 -2.48 11.37 15.36
C GLU A 23 -1.89 10.61 16.56
N HIS A 24 -1.58 11.29 17.66
CA HIS A 24 -1.10 10.61 18.87
C HIS A 24 -2.16 9.68 19.48
N LEU A 25 -3.46 9.95 19.25
CA LEU A 25 -4.54 9.06 19.66
C LEU A 25 -4.67 7.87 18.71
N LEU A 26 -4.32 8.03 17.42
CA LEU A 26 -4.34 6.93 16.44
C LEU A 26 -3.44 5.78 16.87
N VAL A 27 -2.23 6.09 17.35
CA VAL A 27 -1.28 5.06 17.81
C VAL A 27 -1.89 4.23 18.95
N ARG A 28 -2.47 4.91 19.95
CA ARG A 28 -3.12 4.26 21.08
C ARG A 28 -4.34 3.43 20.64
N PHE A 29 -5.12 3.98 19.71
CA PHE A 29 -6.28 3.31 19.16
C PHE A 29 -5.90 2.05 18.38
N CYS A 30 -4.87 2.11 17.54
CA CYS A 30 -4.33 0.93 16.85
C CYS A 30 -3.85 -0.13 17.84
N GLY A 31 -3.16 0.28 18.91
CA GLY A 31 -2.77 -0.63 20.00
C GLY A 31 -3.97 -1.36 20.61
N TRP A 32 -5.09 -0.67 20.81
CA TRP A 32 -6.32 -1.31 21.28
C TRP A 32 -6.92 -2.26 20.25
N LEU A 33 -6.96 -1.90 18.97
CA LEU A 33 -7.46 -2.77 17.90
C LEU A 33 -6.63 -4.05 17.73
N LEU A 34 -5.32 -3.96 17.94
CA LEU A 34 -4.42 -5.11 17.90
C LEU A 34 -4.64 -6.06 19.09
N ALA A 35 -5.03 -5.53 20.24
CA ALA A 35 -5.30 -6.30 21.45
C ALA A 35 -6.71 -6.92 21.49
N LEU A 36 -7.58 -6.63 20.51
CA LEU A 36 -8.91 -7.23 20.44
C LEU A 36 -8.82 -8.73 20.21
N THR A 37 -9.66 -9.47 20.95
CA THR A 37 -9.89 -10.90 20.77
C THR A 37 -11.40 -11.18 20.80
N PRO A 38 -12.00 -11.76 19.75
CA PRO A 38 -11.38 -12.16 18.48
C PRO A 38 -10.90 -10.96 17.66
N ASP A 39 -10.04 -11.24 16.68
CA ASP A 39 -9.53 -10.25 15.74
C ASP A 39 -10.67 -9.62 14.93
N LEU A 40 -10.39 -8.42 14.39
CA LEU A 40 -11.33 -7.76 13.48
C LEU A 40 -11.55 -8.62 12.22
N SER A 41 -12.78 -8.66 11.74
CA SER A 41 -13.06 -9.20 10.41
C SER A 41 -12.37 -8.36 9.34
N TYR A 42 -12.10 -8.95 8.17
CA TYR A 42 -11.54 -8.25 7.02
C TYR A 42 -12.31 -6.95 6.70
N ASN A 43 -13.65 -7.02 6.64
CA ASN A 43 -14.48 -5.87 6.30
C ASN A 43 -14.41 -4.77 7.37
N SER A 44 -14.38 -5.15 8.66
CA SER A 44 -14.22 -4.19 9.76
C SER A 44 -12.86 -3.52 9.72
N ALA A 45 -11.79 -4.28 9.47
CA ALA A 45 -10.44 -3.76 9.34
C ALA A 45 -10.30 -2.83 8.12
N ALA A 46 -10.94 -3.15 6.99
CA ALA A 46 -10.95 -2.28 5.82
C ALA A 46 -11.62 -0.94 6.09
N ILE A 47 -12.81 -0.94 6.72
CA ILE A 47 -13.51 0.29 7.12
C ILE A 47 -12.64 1.11 8.08
N LEU A 48 -12.00 0.47 9.06
CA LEU A 48 -11.13 1.19 10.00
C LEU A 48 -9.87 1.74 9.31
N ALA A 49 -9.26 1.01 8.39
CA ALA A 49 -8.13 1.50 7.62
C ALA A 49 -8.50 2.77 6.83
N GLU A 50 -9.68 2.76 6.21
CA GLU A 50 -10.20 3.90 5.46
C GLU A 50 -10.41 5.12 6.40
N GLN A 51 -11.14 4.91 7.49
CA GLN A 51 -11.55 5.97 8.39
C GLN A 51 -10.39 6.58 9.19
N LEU A 52 -9.38 5.77 9.54
CA LEU A 52 -8.24 6.22 10.34
C LEU A 52 -7.18 6.92 9.49
N PHE A 53 -6.94 6.44 8.26
CA PHE A 53 -5.72 6.78 7.52
C PHE A 53 -5.97 7.40 6.16
N LEU A 54 -7.02 7.02 5.41
CA LEU A 54 -7.13 7.35 3.99
C LEU A 54 -7.05 8.86 3.76
N LYS A 55 -7.92 9.63 4.41
CA LYS A 55 -7.93 11.09 4.29
C LYS A 55 -6.58 11.73 4.65
N ARG A 56 -5.85 11.17 5.62
CA ARG A 56 -4.56 11.71 6.09
C ARG A 56 -3.46 11.46 5.09
N VAL A 57 -3.40 10.22 4.60
CA VAL A 57 -2.43 9.82 3.59
C VAL A 57 -2.65 10.61 2.31
N LEU A 58 -3.90 10.70 1.83
CA LEU A 58 -4.18 11.47 0.61
C LEU A 58 -3.85 12.97 0.77
N ALA A 59 -3.99 13.53 1.97
CA ALA A 59 -3.68 14.93 2.25
C ALA A 59 -2.19 15.21 2.56
N LEU A 60 -1.29 14.23 2.46
CA LEU A 60 0.13 14.45 2.73
C LEU A 60 0.74 15.45 1.73
N ALA A 61 1.29 16.54 2.27
CA ALA A 61 2.11 17.51 1.55
C ALA A 61 3.60 17.45 1.95
N GLN A 62 3.90 16.65 2.98
CA GLN A 62 5.23 16.43 3.56
C GLN A 62 5.33 14.98 4.04
N PRO A 63 6.54 14.49 4.39
CA PRO A 63 6.68 13.18 4.99
C PRO A 63 5.74 13.00 6.19
N PRO A 64 5.13 11.82 6.34
CA PRO A 64 4.19 11.55 7.42
C PRO A 64 4.84 11.77 8.79
N SER A 65 4.07 12.27 9.75
CA SER A 65 4.58 12.45 11.11
C SER A 65 4.95 11.10 11.73
N ARG A 66 5.83 11.14 12.75
CA ARG A 66 6.19 9.94 13.52
C ARG A 66 4.97 9.19 14.09
N HIS A 67 3.91 9.90 14.47
CA HIS A 67 2.73 9.27 15.05
C HIS A 67 1.87 8.61 13.96
N LEU A 68 1.73 9.27 12.82
CA LEU A 68 1.04 8.69 11.67
C LEU A 68 1.78 7.42 11.20
N MET A 69 3.10 7.49 11.05
CA MET A 69 3.90 6.31 10.69
C MET A 69 3.75 5.18 11.72
N ALA A 70 3.92 5.46 13.00
CA ALA A 70 3.76 4.44 14.04
C ALA A 70 2.36 3.80 14.04
N ALA A 71 1.31 4.57 13.73
CA ALA A 71 -0.05 4.05 13.63
C ALA A 71 -0.25 3.18 12.38
N LEU A 72 0.29 3.61 11.22
CA LEU A 72 0.25 2.84 9.97
C LEU A 72 0.97 1.50 10.13
N THR A 73 2.21 1.51 10.64
CA THR A 73 3.01 0.30 10.84
C THR A 73 2.39 -0.64 11.87
N SER A 74 1.89 -0.08 12.98
CA SER A 74 1.16 -0.84 13.99
C SER A 74 -0.07 -1.53 13.38
N PHE A 75 -0.91 -0.81 12.64
CA PHE A 75 -2.12 -1.38 12.06
C PHE A 75 -1.81 -2.43 10.97
N CYS A 76 -0.89 -2.14 10.06
CA CYS A 76 -0.56 -3.04 8.96
C CYS A 76 0.17 -4.31 9.42
N SER A 77 0.78 -4.32 10.62
CA SER A 77 1.43 -5.53 11.16
C SER A 77 0.47 -6.71 11.41
N LYS A 78 -0.83 -6.44 11.59
CA LYS A 78 -1.86 -7.48 11.83
C LYS A 78 -2.95 -7.49 10.78
N TYR A 79 -3.25 -6.33 10.21
CA TYR A 79 -4.33 -6.15 9.23
C TYR A 79 -3.76 -5.72 7.87
N SER A 80 -2.64 -6.35 7.46
CA SER A 80 -1.84 -6.03 6.28
C SER A 80 -2.66 -6.03 4.98
N GLN A 81 -3.44 -7.08 4.75
CA GLN A 81 -4.24 -7.24 3.53
C GLN A 81 -5.37 -6.19 3.38
N PRO A 82 -6.29 -6.00 4.35
CA PRO A 82 -7.33 -4.96 4.23
C PRO A 82 -6.71 -3.56 4.19
N PHE A 83 -5.60 -3.32 4.90
CA PHE A 83 -4.85 -2.08 4.80
C PHE A 83 -4.36 -1.81 3.36
N CYS A 84 -3.73 -2.80 2.72
CA CYS A 84 -3.22 -2.65 1.35
C CYS A 84 -4.35 -2.41 0.34
N ARG A 85 -5.46 -3.15 0.46
CA ARG A 85 -6.61 -3.02 -0.45
C ARG A 85 -7.32 -1.68 -0.36
N VAL A 86 -7.21 -0.99 0.78
CA VAL A 86 -7.84 0.31 0.98
C VAL A 86 -6.86 1.44 0.68
N LEU A 87 -5.72 1.48 1.39
CA LEU A 87 -4.81 2.62 1.33
C LEU A 87 -3.92 2.59 0.10
N VAL A 88 -3.24 1.48 -0.15
CA VAL A 88 -2.31 1.39 -1.29
C VAL A 88 -3.09 1.54 -2.58
N ALA A 89 -4.23 0.84 -2.73
CA ALA A 89 -5.11 0.98 -3.89
C ALA A 89 -5.48 2.44 -4.18
N ALA A 90 -5.93 3.17 -3.15
CA ALA A 90 -6.33 4.56 -3.30
C ALA A 90 -5.14 5.46 -3.69
N VAL A 91 -3.99 5.31 -3.02
CA VAL A 91 -2.78 6.09 -3.34
C VAL A 91 -2.33 5.88 -4.79
N LEU A 92 -2.37 4.64 -5.28
CA LEU A 92 -1.97 4.33 -6.65
C LEU A 92 -2.93 4.99 -7.68
N GLN A 93 -4.22 5.06 -7.36
CA GLN A 93 -5.27 5.63 -8.22
C GLN A 93 -5.35 7.15 -8.19
N GLU A 94 -4.80 7.83 -7.17
CA GLU A 94 -4.95 9.28 -7.04
C GLU A 94 -4.36 10.06 -8.24
N PRO A 95 -5.15 10.96 -8.86
CA PRO A 95 -4.68 11.81 -9.95
C PRO A 95 -3.85 12.98 -9.40
N GLY A 96 -2.53 12.96 -9.60
CA GLY A 96 -1.65 14.09 -9.23
C GLY A 96 -0.20 13.72 -8.97
N GLU A 97 0.62 14.72 -8.62
CA GLU A 97 2.02 14.58 -8.17
C GLU A 97 2.10 14.12 -6.70
N GLY A 98 1.42 13.01 -6.38
CA GLY A 98 1.38 12.44 -5.02
C GLY A 98 2.71 11.82 -4.59
N ALA A 99 3.80 12.60 -4.60
CA ALA A 99 5.15 12.13 -4.34
C ALA A 99 5.30 11.60 -2.90
N GLU A 100 4.71 12.28 -1.92
CA GLU A 100 4.79 11.87 -0.52
C GLU A 100 3.96 10.60 -0.24
N GLN A 101 2.80 10.47 -0.87
CA GLN A 101 1.95 9.28 -0.80
C GLN A 101 2.66 8.07 -1.42
N THR A 102 3.28 8.27 -2.59
CA THR A 102 4.03 7.22 -3.27
C THR A 102 5.26 6.80 -2.45
N LYS A 103 6.02 7.76 -1.89
CA LYS A 103 7.15 7.49 -0.99
C LYS A 103 6.71 6.69 0.23
N LEU A 104 5.58 7.06 0.83
CA LEU A 104 5.01 6.31 1.95
C LEU A 104 4.70 4.86 1.54
N VAL A 105 4.09 4.64 0.37
CA VAL A 105 3.85 3.28 -0.12
C VAL A 105 5.16 2.51 -0.31
N CYS A 106 6.20 3.14 -0.86
CA CYS A 106 7.52 2.52 -0.98
C CYS A 106 8.08 2.13 0.40
N GLU A 107 8.06 3.04 1.39
CA GLU A 107 8.56 2.78 2.74
C GLU A 107 7.78 1.64 3.43
N LEU A 108 6.46 1.59 3.26
CA LEU A 108 5.64 0.50 3.79
C LEU A 108 5.99 -0.85 3.13
N VAL A 109 6.19 -0.88 1.81
CA VAL A 109 6.61 -2.08 1.08
C VAL A 109 7.98 -2.56 1.55
N GLU A 110 8.92 -1.64 1.72
CA GLU A 110 10.31 -1.95 2.06
C GLU A 110 10.44 -2.46 3.49
N GLU A 111 9.73 -1.88 4.45
CA GLU A 111 10.01 -2.10 5.88
C GLU A 111 8.87 -2.78 6.65
N CYS A 112 7.63 -2.75 6.15
CA CYS A 112 6.46 -3.05 6.98
C CYS A 112 5.57 -4.19 6.48
N LEU A 113 5.43 -4.34 5.16
CA LEU A 113 4.48 -5.29 4.59
C LEU A 113 5.03 -6.72 4.54
N GLU A 114 4.16 -7.67 4.84
CA GLU A 114 4.44 -9.10 4.69
C GLU A 114 4.55 -9.48 3.19
N PRO A 115 5.27 -10.57 2.85
CA PRO A 115 5.47 -11.02 1.47
C PRO A 115 4.20 -11.10 0.61
N ASP A 116 3.11 -11.62 1.18
CA ASP A 116 1.82 -11.74 0.49
C ASP A 116 1.23 -10.37 0.14
N CYS A 117 1.42 -9.39 1.03
CA CYS A 117 0.98 -8.02 0.80
C CYS A 117 1.88 -7.29 -0.18
N VAL A 118 3.19 -7.53 -0.19
CA VAL A 118 4.11 -6.99 -1.21
C VAL A 118 3.69 -7.45 -2.61
N ARG A 119 3.37 -8.74 -2.78
CA ARG A 119 2.84 -9.30 -4.03
C ARG A 119 1.49 -8.69 -4.42
N LEU A 120 0.63 -8.43 -3.43
CA LEU A 120 -0.63 -7.72 -3.65
C LEU A 120 -0.41 -6.27 -4.11
N VAL A 121 0.57 -5.55 -3.57
CA VAL A 121 0.92 -4.19 -4.06
C VAL A 121 1.36 -4.26 -5.52
N LEU A 122 2.17 -5.26 -5.90
CA LEU A 122 2.56 -5.47 -7.30
C LEU A 122 1.36 -5.70 -8.20
N SER A 123 0.42 -6.57 -7.80
CA SER A 123 -0.82 -6.79 -8.57
C SER A 123 -1.58 -5.48 -8.79
N GLN A 124 -1.77 -4.69 -7.73
CA GLN A 124 -2.54 -3.45 -7.80
C GLN A 124 -1.88 -2.38 -8.67
N VAL A 125 -0.55 -2.27 -8.67
CA VAL A 125 0.15 -1.28 -9.51
C VAL A 125 0.19 -1.69 -10.98
N LEU A 126 0.25 -2.99 -11.28
CA LEU A 126 0.25 -3.50 -12.66
C LEU A 126 -1.14 -3.46 -13.32
N GLU A 127 -2.22 -3.41 -12.54
CA GLU A 127 -3.58 -3.16 -13.03
C GLU A 127 -3.77 -1.73 -13.57
N LEU A 128 -2.85 -0.81 -13.27
CA LEU A 128 -2.91 0.59 -13.67
C LEU A 128 -1.98 0.90 -14.86
N PRO A 129 -2.28 1.93 -15.66
CA PRO A 129 -1.30 2.49 -16.60
C PRO A 129 -0.09 3.03 -15.82
N LEU A 130 1.05 2.35 -15.92
CA LEU A 130 2.30 2.83 -15.33
C LEU A 130 2.59 4.27 -15.76
N SER A 131 2.95 5.09 -14.78
CA SER A 131 3.39 6.48 -14.93
C SER A 131 4.71 6.63 -14.15
N GLU A 132 5.46 7.71 -14.39
CA GLU A 132 6.73 7.99 -13.68
C GLU A 132 6.57 7.89 -12.15
N LYS A 133 5.43 8.36 -11.62
CA LYS A 133 5.13 8.30 -10.19
C LYS A 133 5.01 6.86 -9.65
N LEU A 134 4.64 5.88 -10.47
CA LEU A 134 4.41 4.50 -10.02
C LEU A 134 5.68 3.63 -10.13
N LEU A 135 6.65 4.04 -10.95
CA LEU A 135 7.89 3.27 -11.13
C LEU A 135 8.65 3.03 -9.81
N PRO A 136 8.77 4.00 -8.87
CA PRO A 136 9.39 3.75 -7.58
C PRO A 136 8.69 2.67 -6.75
N VAL A 137 7.35 2.55 -6.85
CA VAL A 137 6.60 1.51 -6.13
C VAL A 137 6.94 0.13 -6.68
N VAL A 138 6.99 -0.02 -8.01
CA VAL A 138 7.41 -1.29 -8.62
C VAL A 138 8.84 -1.63 -8.21
N GLN A 139 9.75 -0.66 -8.22
CA GLN A 139 11.14 -0.86 -7.77
C GLN A 139 11.22 -1.30 -6.30
N ALA A 140 10.47 -0.67 -5.39
CA ALA A 140 10.42 -1.05 -3.99
C ALA A 140 9.96 -2.51 -3.82
N VAL A 141 8.92 -2.92 -4.56
CA VAL A 141 8.44 -4.30 -4.55
C VAL A 141 9.50 -5.27 -5.09
N LEU A 142 10.16 -4.97 -6.22
CA LEU A 142 11.21 -5.84 -6.73
C LEU A 142 12.42 -5.90 -5.78
N GLY A 143 12.73 -4.79 -5.11
CA GLY A 143 13.79 -4.69 -4.10
C GLY A 143 13.65 -5.69 -2.96
N ARG A 144 12.41 -6.05 -2.61
CA ARG A 144 12.08 -7.07 -1.61
C ARG A 144 12.43 -8.50 -2.04
N GLN A 145 12.67 -8.75 -3.34
CA GLN A 145 13.08 -10.06 -3.88
C GLN A 145 12.12 -11.22 -3.51
N GLU A 146 10.84 -10.93 -3.38
CA GLU A 146 9.84 -11.95 -3.06
C GLU A 146 9.65 -12.91 -4.25
N VAL A 147 9.39 -14.19 -3.97
CA VAL A 147 9.10 -15.16 -5.02
C VAL A 147 7.75 -14.84 -5.66
N LEU A 148 7.78 -14.42 -6.93
CA LEU A 148 6.59 -14.10 -7.71
C LEU A 148 5.96 -15.37 -8.31
N PRO A 149 4.62 -15.54 -8.22
CA PRO A 149 3.91 -16.52 -9.04
C PRO A 149 4.12 -16.22 -10.53
N SER A 150 4.14 -17.27 -11.37
CA SER A 150 4.41 -17.16 -12.81
C SER A 150 3.46 -16.17 -13.49
N GLU A 151 2.17 -16.19 -13.15
CA GLU A 151 1.17 -15.29 -13.74
C GLU A 151 1.44 -13.82 -13.42
N LEU A 152 1.91 -13.54 -12.19
CA LEU A 152 2.24 -12.18 -11.77
C LEU A 152 3.55 -11.70 -12.40
N PHE A 153 4.52 -12.61 -12.57
CA PHE A 153 5.77 -12.32 -13.27
C PHE A 153 5.53 -12.04 -14.77
N ASP A 154 4.72 -12.85 -15.43
CA ASP A 154 4.35 -12.65 -16.84
C ASP A 154 3.64 -11.31 -17.05
N LEU A 155 2.73 -10.96 -16.12
CA LEU A 155 2.05 -9.67 -16.14
C LEU A 155 3.04 -8.50 -15.97
N LEU A 156 4.03 -8.64 -15.07
CA LEU A 156 5.09 -7.65 -14.88
C LEU A 156 5.88 -7.44 -16.17
N VAL A 157 6.38 -8.52 -16.78
CA VAL A 157 7.15 -8.47 -18.03
C VAL A 157 6.33 -7.82 -19.15
N LEU A 158 5.09 -8.28 -19.34
CA LEU A 158 4.20 -7.76 -20.38
C LEU A 158 3.94 -6.26 -20.18
N THR A 159 3.66 -5.84 -18.95
CA THR A 159 3.40 -4.44 -18.61
C THR A 159 4.62 -3.56 -18.86
N ILE A 160 5.81 -4.02 -18.43
CA ILE A 160 7.06 -3.30 -18.67
C ILE A 160 7.32 -3.18 -20.17
N CYS A 161 7.27 -4.27 -20.94
CA CYS A 161 7.51 -4.25 -22.39
C CYS A 161 6.54 -3.31 -23.12
N ARG A 162 5.25 -3.33 -22.77
CA ARG A 162 4.23 -2.47 -23.38
C ARG A 162 4.51 -0.99 -23.17
N GLN A 163 5.11 -0.64 -22.03
CA GLN A 163 5.37 0.75 -21.63
C GLN A 163 6.73 1.27 -22.08
N ALA A 164 7.61 0.41 -22.63
CA ALA A 164 8.95 0.79 -23.06
C ALA A 164 9.01 2.02 -23.99
N PRO A 165 8.11 2.18 -25.00
CA PRO A 165 8.13 3.37 -25.85
C PRO A 165 7.80 4.66 -25.10
N ALA A 166 6.91 4.60 -24.11
CA ALA A 166 6.48 5.76 -23.33
C ALA A 166 7.57 6.23 -22.35
N PHE A 167 8.47 5.34 -21.94
CA PHE A 167 9.53 5.61 -20.96
C PHE A 167 10.94 5.58 -21.56
N ALA A 168 11.09 5.79 -22.88
CA ALA A 168 12.37 5.67 -23.57
C ALA A 168 13.50 6.55 -22.99
N THR A 169 13.16 7.70 -22.38
CA THR A 169 14.11 8.63 -21.75
C THR A 169 14.11 8.56 -20.22
N SER A 170 13.31 7.67 -19.64
CA SER A 170 13.13 7.56 -18.19
C SER A 170 14.27 6.79 -17.54
N LEU A 171 15.03 7.47 -16.68
CA LEU A 171 16.05 6.83 -15.87
C LEU A 171 15.44 5.85 -14.85
N ASN A 172 14.26 6.16 -14.32
CA ASN A 172 13.56 5.28 -13.37
C ASN A 172 13.14 3.98 -14.06
N TYR A 173 12.64 4.07 -15.29
CA TYR A 173 12.29 2.89 -16.06
C TYR A 173 13.53 2.04 -16.40
N ALA A 174 14.63 2.67 -16.82
CA ALA A 174 15.88 1.94 -17.10
C ALA A 174 16.40 1.19 -15.86
N LYS A 175 16.36 1.83 -14.68
CA LYS A 175 16.69 1.19 -13.40
C LYS A 175 15.77 0.02 -13.07
N LEU A 176 14.46 0.20 -13.29
CA LEU A 176 13.46 -0.85 -13.06
C LEU A 176 13.73 -2.08 -13.94
N VAL A 177 13.93 -1.89 -15.24
CA VAL A 177 14.23 -2.98 -16.18
C VAL A 177 15.52 -3.69 -15.77
N THR A 178 16.55 -2.93 -15.40
CA THR A 178 17.82 -3.50 -14.94
C THR A 178 17.62 -4.33 -13.68
N ALA A 179 16.87 -3.84 -12.68
CA ALA A 179 16.58 -4.57 -11.46
C ALA A 179 15.81 -5.87 -11.74
N MET A 180 14.80 -5.83 -12.62
CA MET A 180 14.06 -7.03 -13.01
C MET A 180 14.99 -8.07 -13.65
N LEU A 181 15.84 -7.63 -14.60
CA LEU A 181 16.79 -8.50 -15.30
C LEU A 181 17.91 -9.02 -14.42
N THR A 182 18.22 -8.39 -13.28
CA THR A 182 19.24 -8.91 -12.34
C THR A 182 18.62 -9.81 -11.29
N MET A 183 17.45 -9.46 -10.78
CA MET A 183 16.81 -10.16 -9.66
C MET A 183 16.07 -11.43 -10.09
N TYR A 184 15.50 -11.45 -11.30
CA TYR A 184 14.68 -12.58 -11.78
C TYR A 184 15.33 -13.35 -12.93
N GLN A 185 16.67 -13.34 -13.03
CA GLN A 185 17.43 -14.02 -14.09
C GLN A 185 17.08 -15.50 -14.25
N SER A 186 16.76 -16.19 -13.15
CA SER A 186 16.38 -17.60 -13.15
C SER A 186 14.99 -17.86 -13.72
N GLN A 187 14.09 -16.86 -13.70
CA GLN A 187 12.72 -16.97 -14.19
C GLN A 187 12.55 -16.43 -15.63
N VAL A 188 13.53 -15.66 -16.12
CA VAL A 188 13.55 -15.13 -17.51
C VAL A 188 14.14 -16.14 -18.51
N ARG A 189 14.78 -17.22 -18.03
CA ARG A 189 15.46 -18.22 -18.89
C ARG A 189 14.54 -19.29 -19.44
#